data_AF-A0A931AAQ9-F1
#
_entry.id   AF-A0A931AAQ9-F1
#
_cell.length_a   1.000
_cell.length_b   1.000
_cell.length_c   1.000
_cell.angle_alpha   90.00
_cell.angle_beta   90.00
_cell.angle_gamma   90.00
#
_symmetry.space_group_name_H-M   'P 1'
#
loop_
_entity.id
_entity.type
_entity.pdbx_description
1 polymer ?
#
loop_
_entity_poly.entity_id
_entity_poly.type
_entity_poly.pdbx_seq_one_letter_code
_entity_poly.pdbx_strand_id
1 'polypeptide(L)'
;MITSWSRNVPLGERVLPRGWAQKASALHVRRAISGTWNGRELLPPAPDAVADSGYGYQFWTTEDRIYDASGIFGQECMIFPDQGGVVVVTGAMGEDTYHDLPEMMRGTFRQAFDGAARETVGDDAAGGSSSAPA
;
A
#
# COMPACT_ATOMS: atom_id res chain seq x y z
N MET A 1 6.25 5.87 -10.72
CA MET A 1 6.32 7.30 -10.31
C MET A 1 5.06 7.94 -10.87
N ILE A 2 4.12 8.32 -10.01
CA ILE A 2 2.84 8.91 -10.44
C ILE A 2 3.15 10.34 -10.90
N THR A 3 3.01 10.62 -12.19
CA THR A 3 3.41 11.92 -12.81
C THR A 3 2.24 12.75 -13.31
N SER A 4 0.99 12.42 -12.94
CA SER A 4 -0.16 13.23 -13.32
C SER A 4 -1.13 13.36 -12.16
N TRP A 5 -1.22 14.56 -11.60
CA TRP A 5 -2.33 15.02 -10.76
C TRP A 5 -2.97 16.22 -11.47
N SER A 6 -4.28 16.38 -11.31
CA SER A 6 -5.09 17.44 -11.90
C SER A 6 -4.52 18.84 -11.61
N ARG A 7 -4.85 19.78 -12.52
CA ARG A 7 -4.25 21.11 -12.81
C ARG A 7 -3.90 22.09 -11.66
N ASN A 8 -4.02 21.75 -10.38
CA ASN A 8 -3.84 22.71 -9.26
C ASN A 8 -3.00 22.19 -8.06
N VAL A 9 -2.25 21.11 -8.18
CA VAL A 9 -1.30 20.69 -7.12
C VAL A 9 0.08 21.25 -7.44
N PRO A 10 0.70 22.07 -6.57
CA PRO A 10 2.08 22.50 -6.75
C PRO A 10 2.99 21.28 -6.88
N LEU A 11 3.91 21.29 -7.84
CA LEU A 11 4.95 20.27 -7.95
C LEU A 11 5.75 20.27 -6.64
N GLY A 12 5.65 19.19 -5.87
CA GLY A 12 6.35 19.06 -4.59
C GLY A 12 7.86 19.07 -4.78
N GLU A 13 8.58 19.62 -3.78
CA GLU A 13 10.03 19.52 -3.71
C GLU A 13 10.45 18.14 -3.20
N ARG A 14 11.59 17.63 -3.68
CA ARG A 14 12.16 16.37 -3.22
C ARG A 14 12.70 16.53 -1.79
N VAL A 15 12.03 15.90 -0.83
CA VAL A 15 12.47 15.89 0.59
C VAL A 15 13.52 14.81 0.87
N LEU A 16 13.55 13.72 0.11
CA LEU A 16 14.40 12.56 0.36
C LEU A 16 15.40 12.31 -0.78
N PRO A 17 16.62 11.80 -0.49
CA PRO A 17 17.60 11.43 -1.50
C PRO A 17 17.02 10.46 -2.54
N ARG A 18 17.54 10.53 -3.77
CA ARG A 18 17.21 9.53 -4.81
C ARG A 18 17.51 8.13 -4.28
N GLY A 19 16.60 7.19 -4.53
CA GLY A 19 16.73 5.80 -4.06
C GLY A 19 16.38 5.57 -2.58
N TRP A 20 16.16 6.63 -1.78
CA TRP A 20 15.85 6.43 -0.36
C TRP A 20 14.55 5.66 -0.14
N ALA A 21 13.47 5.97 -0.87
CA ALA A 21 12.21 5.23 -0.74
C ALA A 21 12.39 3.73 -1.05
N GLN A 22 13.18 3.41 -2.08
CA GLN A 22 13.45 2.03 -2.49
C GLN A 22 14.34 1.30 -1.48
N LYS A 23 15.27 2.02 -0.84
CA LYS A 23 16.03 1.49 0.29
C LYS A 23 15.12 1.31 1.50
N ALA A 24 14.25 2.28 1.81
CA ALA A 24 13.36 2.23 2.96
C ALA A 24 12.43 1.02 2.90
N SER A 25 11.89 0.71 1.71
CA SER A 25 10.96 -0.40 1.50
C SER A 25 11.62 -1.73 1.13
N ALA A 26 12.96 -1.82 1.11
CA ALA A 26 13.64 -3.08 0.82
C ALA A 26 13.52 -4.06 2.00
N LEU A 27 13.54 -5.36 1.70
CA LEU A 27 13.50 -6.43 2.70
C LEU A 27 14.80 -6.46 3.52
N HIS A 28 14.76 -5.96 4.76
CA HIS A 28 15.89 -5.98 5.70
C HIS A 28 15.79 -7.13 6.70
N VAL A 29 14.58 -7.44 7.14
CA VAL A 29 14.27 -8.57 8.02
C VAL A 29 13.37 -9.52 7.26
N ARG A 30 13.81 -10.78 7.12
CA ARG A 30 12.99 -11.85 6.56
C ARG A 30 12.18 -12.51 7.66
N ARG A 31 10.96 -12.92 7.32
CA ARG A 31 10.05 -13.63 8.26
C ARG A 31 9.85 -12.84 9.55
N ALA A 32 9.53 -11.56 9.41
CA ALA A 32 9.22 -10.70 10.55
C ALA A 32 7.87 -11.12 11.13
N ILE A 33 7.81 -11.30 12.44
CA ILE A 33 6.57 -11.56 13.17
C ILE A 33 6.45 -10.49 14.24
N SER A 34 5.36 -9.73 14.21
CA SER A 34 5.08 -8.74 15.24
C SER A 34 4.61 -9.42 16.51
N GLY A 35 4.99 -8.84 17.65
CA GLY A 35 4.28 -9.05 18.90
C GLY A 35 2.92 -8.33 18.89
N THR A 36 2.11 -8.62 19.92
CA THR A 36 0.82 -7.95 20.13
C THR A 36 0.91 -6.96 21.28
N TRP A 37 0.39 -5.75 21.07
CA TRP A 37 0.28 -4.76 22.13
C TRP A 37 -1.00 -4.97 22.94
N ASN A 38 -0.90 -5.15 24.26
CA ASN A 38 -2.05 -5.38 25.14
C ASN A 38 -2.50 -4.12 25.91
N GLY A 39 -2.07 -2.93 25.49
CA GLY A 39 -2.31 -1.68 26.23
C GLY A 39 -1.23 -1.34 27.27
N ARG A 40 -0.36 -2.28 27.63
CA ARG A 40 0.67 -2.11 28.67
C ARG A 40 2.06 -2.50 28.21
N GLU A 41 2.17 -3.59 27.48
CA GLU A 41 3.44 -4.12 26.99
C GLU A 41 3.28 -4.78 25.61
N LEU A 42 4.41 -4.91 24.93
CA LEU A 42 4.51 -5.70 23.71
C LEU A 42 4.75 -7.15 24.10
N LEU A 43 3.76 -8.00 23.89
CA LEU A 43 3.89 -9.43 24.08
C LEU A 43 4.65 -10.05 22.90
N PRO A 44 5.49 -11.08 23.12
CA PRO A 44 6.11 -11.78 22.02
C PRO A 44 5.04 -12.44 21.13
N PRO A 45 5.36 -12.68 19.84
CA PRO A 45 4.46 -13.42 18.96
C PRO A 45 4.13 -14.81 19.51
N ALA A 46 2.95 -15.33 19.14
CA ALA A 46 2.53 -16.68 19.51
C ALA A 46 3.55 -17.73 19.01
N PRO A 47 3.76 -18.84 19.75
CA PRO A 47 4.76 -19.85 19.37
C PRO A 47 4.57 -20.48 17.99
N ASP A 48 3.33 -20.52 17.52
CA ASP A 48 2.89 -21.06 16.23
C ASP A 48 2.68 -19.98 15.15
N ALA A 49 3.02 -18.73 15.44
CA ALA A 49 2.91 -17.64 14.48
C ALA A 49 3.78 -17.93 13.25
N VAL A 50 3.16 -17.87 12.08
CA VAL A 50 3.83 -18.05 10.80
C VAL A 50 4.10 -16.67 10.22
N ALA A 51 5.37 -16.40 9.90
CA ALA A 51 5.71 -15.16 9.22
C ALA A 51 5.33 -15.26 7.74
N ASP A 52 4.35 -14.47 7.33
CA ASP A 52 3.99 -14.22 5.93
C ASP A 52 4.66 -12.96 5.36
N SER A 53 5.28 -12.18 6.25
CA SER A 53 5.78 -10.84 5.97
C SER A 53 7.26 -10.71 6.34
N GLY A 54 7.89 -9.74 5.70
CA GLY A 54 9.19 -9.19 6.06
C GLY A 54 9.06 -7.75 6.52
N TYR A 55 10.19 -7.15 6.88
CA TYR A 55 10.23 -5.77 7.34
C TYR A 55 11.39 -5.00 6.73
N GLY A 56 11.12 -3.77 6.32
CA GLY A 56 12.07 -2.81 5.78
C GLY A 56 11.90 -1.47 6.46
N TYR A 57 12.87 -1.05 7.27
CA TYR A 57 12.84 0.18 8.07
C TYR A 57 11.54 0.48 8.82
N GLN A 58 10.55 1.10 8.19
CA GLN A 58 9.26 1.49 8.79
C GLN A 58 8.08 0.89 8.01
N PHE A 59 8.32 -0.13 7.19
CA PHE A 59 7.35 -0.78 6.33
C PHE A 59 7.36 -2.29 6.54
N TRP A 60 6.18 -2.87 6.70
CA TRP A 60 5.93 -4.27 6.41
C TRP A 60 6.06 -4.48 4.90
N THR A 61 6.74 -5.54 4.50
CA THR A 61 6.96 -5.89 3.10
C THR A 61 6.64 -7.35 2.89
N THR A 62 5.95 -7.64 1.80
CA THR A 62 5.57 -9.00 1.39
C THR A 62 6.28 -9.34 0.08
N GLU A 63 6.32 -10.61 -0.31
CA GLU A 63 7.08 -11.05 -1.50
C GLU A 63 6.56 -10.45 -2.81
N ASP A 64 5.27 -10.17 -2.87
CA ASP A 64 4.55 -9.54 -3.97
C ASP A 64 4.58 -8.00 -3.92
N ARG A 65 5.59 -7.43 -3.23
CA ARG A 65 6.01 -6.02 -3.33
C ARG A 65 4.98 -4.99 -2.90
N ILE A 66 3.94 -5.38 -2.18
CA ILE A 66 3.06 -4.44 -1.47
C ILE A 66 3.75 -4.06 -0.16
N TYR A 67 3.75 -2.76 0.11
CA TYR A 67 4.33 -2.18 1.32
C TYR A 67 3.21 -1.65 2.20
N ASP A 68 3.35 -1.89 3.49
CA ASP A 68 2.33 -1.50 4.45
C ASP A 68 2.96 -0.85 5.69
N ALA A 69 2.29 0.16 6.21
CA ALA A 69 2.63 0.81 7.46
C ALA A 69 1.38 0.84 8.32
N SER A 70 1.26 -0.20 9.16
CA SER A 70 0.14 -0.39 10.08
C SER A 70 0.41 0.23 11.44
N GLY A 71 -0.59 0.95 11.93
CA GLY A 71 -0.65 1.51 13.27
C GLY A 71 -1.89 1.01 14.02
N ILE A 72 -1.78 1.01 15.35
CA ILE A 72 -2.88 0.61 16.24
C ILE A 72 -4.18 1.37 15.94
N PHE A 73 -5.32 0.74 16.23
CA PHE A 73 -6.67 1.28 16.02
C PHE A 73 -7.06 1.50 14.54
N GLY A 74 -6.44 0.75 13.62
CA GLY A 74 -6.80 0.72 12.20
C GLY A 74 -6.24 1.90 11.39
N GLN A 75 -5.03 2.33 11.72
CA GLN A 75 -4.28 3.31 10.92
C GLN A 75 -3.47 2.54 9.87
N GLU A 76 -3.73 2.78 8.58
CA GLU A 76 -3.07 2.02 7.51
C GLU A 76 -2.59 2.93 6.39
N CYS A 77 -1.40 2.62 5.87
CA CYS A 77 -0.88 3.23 4.66
C CYS A 77 -0.29 2.13 3.77
N MET A 78 -1.10 1.68 2.81
CA MET A 78 -0.76 0.56 1.93
C MET A 78 -0.44 1.05 0.53
N ILE A 79 0.74 0.67 0.05
CA ILE A 79 1.31 1.08 -1.23
C ILE A 79 1.30 -0.12 -2.17
N PHE A 80 0.77 0.08 -3.37
CA PHE A 80 0.67 -0.89 -4.46
C PHE A 80 1.53 -0.41 -5.64
N PRO A 81 2.85 -0.67 -5.64
CA PRO A 81 3.76 -0.09 -6.62
C PRO A 81 3.45 -0.52 -8.06
N ASP A 82 3.08 -1.79 -8.23
CA ASP A 82 2.82 -2.39 -9.55
C ASP A 82 1.55 -1.80 -10.18
N GLN A 83 0.57 -1.45 -9.35
CA GLN A 83 -0.67 -0.76 -9.74
C GLN A 83 -0.52 0.76 -9.78
N GLY A 84 0.56 1.31 -9.23
CA GLY A 84 0.73 2.76 -9.07
C GLY A 84 -0.29 3.39 -8.11
N GLY A 85 -0.76 2.64 -7.11
CA GLY A 85 -1.81 3.07 -6.18
C GLY A 85 -1.33 3.18 -4.73
N VAL A 86 -2.00 4.01 -3.94
CA VAL A 86 -1.84 4.08 -2.48
C VAL A 86 -3.22 4.18 -1.85
N VAL A 87 -3.42 3.44 -0.75
CA VAL A 87 -4.63 3.51 0.07
C VAL A 87 -4.22 3.92 1.47
N VAL A 88 -4.86 4.96 1.99
CA VAL A 88 -4.63 5.46 3.35
C VAL A 88 -5.93 5.40 4.12
N VAL A 89 -5.89 4.78 5.30
CA VAL A 89 -7.01 4.69 6.24
C VAL A 89 -6.58 5.32 7.55
N THR A 90 -7.38 6.25 8.04
CA THR A 90 -7.24 6.79 9.38
C THR A 90 -8.38 6.26 10.24
N GLY A 91 -8.07 5.40 11.20
CA GLY A 91 -9.05 4.71 12.05
C GLY A 91 -9.00 5.14 13.52
N ALA A 92 -10.11 4.89 14.21
CA ALA A 92 -10.19 4.91 15.67
C ALA A 92 -11.02 3.69 16.11
N MET A 93 -10.60 2.52 15.63
CA MET A 93 -11.33 1.27 15.81
C MET A 93 -11.18 0.74 17.25
N GLY A 94 -12.13 -0.09 17.69
CA GLY A 94 -12.06 -0.75 18.99
C GLY A 94 -10.90 -1.74 19.08
N GLU A 95 -10.60 -2.20 20.29
CA GLU A 95 -9.63 -3.28 20.49
C GLU A 95 -10.08 -4.53 19.72
N ASP A 96 -9.11 -5.23 19.13
CA ASP A 96 -9.29 -6.46 18.37
C ASP A 96 -10.18 -6.40 17.11
N THR A 97 -10.64 -5.21 16.69
CA THR A 97 -11.47 -5.10 15.48
C THR A 97 -10.70 -4.77 14.20
N TYR A 98 -9.40 -4.44 14.30
CA TYR A 98 -8.61 -3.91 13.17
C TYR A 98 -7.55 -4.87 12.64
N HIS A 99 -7.34 -6.04 13.25
CA HIS A 99 -6.25 -6.95 12.86
C HIS A 99 -6.41 -7.53 11.45
N ASP A 100 -7.66 -7.69 10.98
CA ASP A 100 -7.96 -8.21 9.63
C ASP A 100 -7.95 -7.11 8.54
N LEU A 101 -7.84 -5.84 8.95
CA LEU A 101 -7.91 -4.69 8.05
C LEU A 101 -6.83 -4.72 6.95
N PRO A 102 -5.55 -5.01 7.26
CA PRO A 102 -4.51 -5.06 6.22
C PRO A 102 -4.78 -6.14 5.17
N GLU A 103 -5.12 -7.36 5.57
CA GLU A 103 -5.37 -8.46 4.63
C GLU A 103 -6.57 -8.17 3.72
N MET A 104 -7.66 -7.66 4.31
CA MET A 104 -8.84 -7.23 3.55
C MET A 104 -8.47 -6.12 2.55
N MET A 105 -7.81 -5.05 3.00
CA MET A 105 -7.41 -3.92 2.13
C MET A 105 -6.56 -4.41 0.96
N ARG A 106 -5.57 -5.24 1.26
CA ARG A 106 -4.67 -5.82 0.29
C ARG A 106 -5.40 -6.61 -0.80
N GLY A 107 -6.33 -7.48 -0.42
CA GLY A 107 -7.13 -8.27 -1.36
C GLY A 107 -8.04 -7.40 -2.21
N THR A 108 -8.82 -6.53 -1.58
CA THR A 108 -9.83 -5.69 -2.24
C THR A 108 -9.21 -4.67 -3.18
N PHE A 109 -8.23 -3.90 -2.72
CA PHE A 109 -7.69 -2.80 -3.52
C PHE A 109 -6.76 -3.27 -4.63
N ARG A 110 -6.05 -4.38 -4.46
CA ARG A 110 -5.31 -5.00 -5.57
C ARG A 110 -6.24 -5.32 -6.73
N GLN A 111 -7.38 -5.97 -6.44
CA GLN A 111 -8.39 -6.28 -7.47
C GLN A 111 -9.01 -5.02 -8.06
N ALA A 112 -9.33 -4.03 -7.23
CA ALA A 112 -9.94 -2.79 -7.69
C ALA A 112 -9.02 -2.02 -8.65
N PHE A 113 -7.73 -1.87 -8.32
CA PHE A 113 -6.76 -1.21 -9.19
C PHE A 113 -6.54 -1.98 -10.50
N ASP A 114 -6.42 -3.32 -10.44
CA ASP A 114 -6.30 -4.15 -11.64
C ASP A 114 -7.55 -4.07 -12.53
N GLY A 115 -8.74 -3.90 -11.93
CA GLY A 115 -10.00 -3.68 -12.65
C GLY A 115 -10.05 -2.32 -13.34
N ALA A 116 -9.72 -1.25 -12.61
CA ALA A 116 -9.71 0.12 -13.14
C ALA A 116 -8.77 0.28 -14.34
N ALA A 117 -7.59 -0.37 -14.30
CA ALA A 117 -6.65 -0.37 -15.42
C ALA A 117 -7.22 -1.00 -16.70
N ARG A 118 -8.07 -2.03 -16.57
CA ARG A 118 -8.73 -2.66 -17.74
C ARG A 118 -9.81 -1.77 -18.34
N GLU A 119 -10.56 -1.06 -17.50
CA GLU A 119 -11.60 -0.12 -17.94
C GLU A 119 -10.99 1.08 -18.69
N THR A 120 -9.86 1.61 -18.22
CA THR A 120 -9.16 2.72 -18.90
C THR A 120 -8.67 2.34 -20.30
N VAL A 121 -8.11 1.13 -20.46
CA VAL A 121 -7.67 0.62 -21.76
C VAL A 121 -8.86 0.42 -22.72
N GLY A 122 -10.04 0.06 -22.20
CA GLY A 122 -11.26 -0.08 -22.99
C GLY A 122 -11.79 1.25 -23.54
N ASP A 123 -11.70 2.32 -22.73
CA ASP A 123 -12.18 3.66 -23.11
C ASP A 123 -11.24 4.33 -24.13
N ASP A 124 -9.92 4.17 -23.95
CA ASP A 124 -8.91 4.65 -24.92
C ASP A 124 -9.03 3.93 -26.28
N ALA A 125 -9.43 2.66 -26.30
CA ALA A 125 -9.65 1.91 -27.54
C ALA A 125 -10.93 2.35 -28.29
N ALA A 126 -11.91 2.93 -27.59
CA ALA A 126 -13.17 3.38 -28.17
C ALA A 126 -13.12 4.82 -28.75
N GLY A 127 -12.14 5.65 -28.34
CA GLY A 127 -12.01 7.05 -28.76
C GLY A 127 -11.34 7.31 -30.14
N GLY A 128 -10.95 6.26 -30.87
CA GLY A 128 -10.08 6.34 -32.05
C GLY A 128 -10.75 6.61 -33.42
N SER A 129 -11.92 7.24 -33.52
CA SER A 129 -12.48 7.65 -34.81
C SER A 129 -12.91 9.12 -34.82
N SER A 130 -12.00 10.02 -35.19
CA SER A 130 -12.32 11.40 -35.56
C SER A 130 -12.18 11.56 -37.07
N SER A 131 -13.31 11.77 -37.74
CA SER A 131 -13.40 12.12 -39.15
C SER A 131 -12.95 13.57 -39.38
N ALA A 132 -12.00 13.78 -40.29
CA ALA A 132 -11.59 15.11 -40.74
C ALA A 132 -12.69 15.77 -41.58
N PRO A 133 -12.97 17.09 -41.44
CA PRO A 133 -13.89 17.79 -42.32
C PRO A 133 -13.21 18.21 -43.63
N ALA A 134 -14.06 18.36 -44.66
CA ALA A 134 -13.76 18.53 -46.08
C ALA A 134 -13.07 19.85 -46.46
#